data_AF-A0A105T465-F1
#
_entry.id   AF-A0A105T465-F1
#
_cell.length_a   1.000
_cell.length_b   1.000
_cell.length_c   1.000
_cell.angle_alpha   90.00
_cell.angle_beta   90.00
_cell.angle_gamma   90.00
#
_symmetry.space_group_name_H-M   'P 1'
#
loop_
_entity.id
_entity.type
_entity.pdbx_description
1 polymer ?
#
loop_
_entity_poly.entity_id
_entity_poly.type
_entity_poly.pdbx_seq_one_letter_code
_entity_poly.pdbx_strand_id
1 'polypeptide(L)'
;MARQEIILGTPPSGLGGDPPRTASQKVNFMTQELYEHKAQLGTASTANITSATDETYLGGAYKVTKQGDYGLGRPLSARAVSDADLPIKNNAGAAFHYLGARYPGTSDGALLTMGFNEQYAFQMFGNWRNGDLYTRNTAVGEERPKKWRKNYHEDNVIGAIESGGIIESGVNSYGGYTKFRDGTLLCYGEAQPVNAAPANATVSNQPTMFAHPFSTSTPTVIPTATPLSNHDHYGVIGINYGAETGSSRFTLFVRNGATVQNFRFWFLAIGRWKA
;
A
#
# COMPACT_ATOMS: atom_id res chain seq x y z
N MET A 1 23.82 30.73 -39.42
CA MET A 1 24.50 31.41 -40.54
C MET A 1 23.47 32.20 -41.31
N ALA A 2 23.79 33.43 -41.72
CA ALA A 2 22.91 34.20 -42.60
C ALA A 2 22.86 33.56 -44.00
N ARG A 3 21.73 33.72 -44.72
CA ARG A 3 21.62 33.30 -46.13
C ARG A 3 22.53 34.21 -46.96
N GLN A 4 23.32 33.63 -47.85
CA GLN A 4 24.09 34.38 -48.86
C GLN A 4 23.37 34.26 -50.20
N GLU A 5 22.96 35.40 -50.75
CA GLU A 5 22.25 35.45 -52.02
C GLU A 5 23.23 35.48 -53.20
N ILE A 6 22.92 34.72 -54.26
CA ILE A 6 23.69 34.77 -55.50
C ILE A 6 23.30 36.06 -56.24
N ILE A 7 24.26 36.99 -56.36
CA ILE A 7 24.06 38.26 -57.07
C ILE A 7 24.18 38.00 -58.56
N LEU A 8 23.04 38.10 -59.25
CA LEU A 8 22.95 38.07 -60.70
C LEU A 8 22.79 39.53 -61.10
N GLY A 9 23.73 40.11 -61.85
CA GLY A 9 23.71 41.55 -62.23
C GLY A 9 22.46 41.97 -63.01
N THR A 10 22.47 43.09 -63.72
CA THR A 10 21.29 43.49 -64.53
C THR A 10 20.99 42.47 -65.65
N PRO A 11 19.72 42.17 -65.95
CA PRO A 11 19.36 41.30 -67.07
C PRO A 11 19.84 41.87 -68.40
N PRO A 12 20.43 41.08 -69.31
CA PRO A 12 20.70 41.53 -70.66
C PRO A 12 19.37 41.84 -71.36
N SER A 13 19.29 42.97 -72.06
CA SER A 13 18.08 43.47 -72.73
C SER A 13 17.69 42.70 -74.00
N GLY A 14 18.40 41.61 -74.33
CA GLY A 14 18.18 40.79 -75.51
C GLY A 14 17.20 39.64 -75.25
N LEU A 15 16.31 39.39 -76.21
CA LEU A 15 15.23 38.38 -76.21
C LEU A 15 15.70 36.89 -76.11
N GLY A 16 16.97 36.63 -75.84
CA GLY A 16 17.49 35.29 -75.60
C GLY A 16 17.47 34.99 -74.10
N GLY A 17 16.44 34.28 -73.64
CA GLY A 17 16.29 33.90 -72.23
C GLY A 17 17.55 33.24 -71.70
N ASP A 18 18.16 33.87 -70.68
CA ASP A 18 19.43 33.53 -70.01
C ASP A 18 19.23 32.34 -69.06
N PRO A 19 19.41 31.07 -69.52
CA PRO A 19 19.02 29.91 -68.74
C PRO A 19 19.83 29.74 -67.43
N PRO A 20 21.14 30.07 -67.38
CA PRO A 20 21.91 30.11 -66.14
C PRO A 20 21.37 31.09 -65.10
N ARG A 21 20.91 32.27 -65.51
CA ARG A 21 20.32 33.25 -64.60
C ARG A 21 18.99 32.77 -64.04
N THR A 22 18.10 32.24 -64.88
CA THR A 22 16.83 31.67 -64.41
C THR A 22 17.06 30.50 -63.45
N ALA A 23 18.05 29.65 -63.73
CA ALA A 23 18.47 28.58 -62.81
C ALA A 23 18.94 29.15 -61.46
N SER A 24 19.77 30.20 -61.49
CA SER A 24 20.32 30.82 -60.27
C SER A 24 19.25 31.55 -59.44
N GLN A 25 18.28 32.20 -60.08
CA GLN A 25 17.10 32.77 -59.40
C GLN A 25 16.29 31.67 -58.70
N LYS A 26 16.07 30.53 -59.37
CA LYS A 26 15.35 29.39 -58.77
C LYS A 26 16.10 28.83 -57.55
N VAL A 27 17.43 28.78 -57.59
CA VAL A 27 18.25 28.41 -56.42
C VAL A 27 18.07 29.40 -55.26
N ASN A 28 18.04 30.71 -55.53
CA ASN A 28 17.77 31.72 -54.51
C ASN A 28 16.38 31.52 -53.86
N PHE A 29 15.34 31.24 -54.66
CA PHE A 29 13.99 30.96 -54.13
C PHE A 29 13.93 29.67 -53.29
N MET A 30 14.48 28.56 -53.79
CA MET A 30 14.49 27.28 -53.03
C MET A 30 15.31 27.39 -51.74
N THR A 31 16.41 28.13 -51.74
CA THR A 31 17.20 28.36 -50.52
C THR A 31 16.48 29.27 -49.54
N GLN A 32 15.74 30.27 -50.01
CA GLN A 32 14.90 31.10 -49.14
C GLN A 32 13.83 30.26 -48.43
N GLU A 33 13.12 29.38 -49.16
CA GLU A 33 12.12 28.47 -48.60
C GLU A 33 12.71 27.59 -47.47
N LEU A 34 13.91 27.04 -47.67
CA LEU A 34 14.59 26.23 -46.64
C LEU A 34 14.94 27.04 -45.38
N TYR A 35 15.36 28.29 -45.54
CA TYR A 35 15.68 29.17 -44.41
C TYR A 35 14.42 29.59 -43.65
N GLU A 36 13.34 29.90 -44.37
CA GLU A 36 12.04 30.21 -43.78
C GLU A 36 11.48 29.00 -43.02
N HIS A 37 11.53 27.80 -43.60
CA HIS A 37 11.14 26.56 -42.92
C HIS A 37 12.00 26.32 -41.68
N LYS A 38 13.32 26.49 -41.76
CA LYS A 38 14.22 26.36 -40.61
C LYS A 38 13.93 27.39 -39.52
N ALA A 39 13.54 28.61 -39.87
CA ALA A 39 13.14 29.65 -38.92
C ALA A 39 11.81 29.33 -38.23
N GLN A 40 10.93 28.57 -38.88
CA GLN A 40 9.67 28.08 -38.31
C GLN A 40 9.87 26.85 -37.40
N LEU A 41 11.00 26.14 -37.52
CA LEU A 41 11.30 25.04 -36.62
C LEU A 41 11.50 25.58 -35.19
N GLY A 42 10.68 25.11 -34.25
CA GLY A 42 10.78 25.47 -32.85
C GLY A 42 12.09 24.99 -32.20
N THR A 43 12.39 25.50 -31.01
CA THR A 43 13.62 25.18 -30.25
C THR A 43 13.82 23.68 -29.98
N ALA A 44 12.74 22.90 -29.92
CA ALA A 44 12.80 21.45 -29.75
C ALA A 44 13.47 20.71 -30.92
N SER A 45 13.36 21.23 -32.15
CA SER A 45 13.94 20.61 -33.35
C SER A 45 15.48 20.62 -33.37
N THR A 46 16.07 21.56 -32.64
CA THR A 46 17.52 21.76 -32.54
C THR A 46 18.06 21.37 -31.16
N ALA A 47 17.19 20.98 -30.24
CA ALA A 47 17.57 20.58 -28.89
C ALA A 47 18.17 19.17 -28.89
N ASN A 48 19.12 18.95 -27.99
CA ASN A 48 19.69 17.62 -27.79
C ASN A 48 18.64 16.70 -27.18
N ILE A 49 18.50 15.50 -27.75
CA ILE A 49 17.71 14.41 -27.16
C ILE A 49 18.53 13.78 -26.03
N THR A 50 17.83 13.25 -25.02
CA THR A 50 18.43 12.42 -23.96
C THR A 50 19.20 11.23 -24.52
N SER A 51 20.42 11.05 -24.02
CA SER A 51 21.32 9.97 -24.42
C SER A 51 21.06 8.70 -23.60
N ALA A 52 20.64 8.83 -22.34
CA ALA A 52 20.27 7.74 -21.44
C ALA A 52 18.86 7.92 -20.86
N THR A 53 18.25 6.83 -20.38
CA THR A 53 16.88 6.80 -19.84
C THR A 53 16.73 7.49 -18.48
N ASP A 54 17.85 7.62 -17.76
CA ASP A 54 17.97 8.16 -16.40
C ASP A 54 18.96 9.33 -16.38
N GLU A 55 19.08 10.06 -17.49
CA GLU A 55 20.02 11.16 -17.58
C GLU A 55 19.60 12.27 -16.59
N THR A 56 20.40 12.41 -15.53
CA THR A 56 20.25 13.47 -14.53
C THR A 56 20.64 14.80 -15.14
N TYR A 57 19.81 15.82 -14.93
CA TYR A 57 20.09 17.20 -15.34
C TYR A 57 21.38 17.70 -14.67
N LEU A 58 22.52 17.56 -15.34
CA LEU A 58 23.76 18.24 -15.01
C LEU A 58 24.00 19.32 -16.07
N GLY A 59 23.63 20.56 -15.77
CA GLY A 59 24.12 21.73 -16.53
C GLY A 59 23.10 22.62 -17.24
N GLY A 60 21.82 22.62 -16.86
CA GLY A 60 20.87 23.69 -17.25
C GLY A 60 20.42 23.73 -18.71
N ALA A 61 20.86 22.82 -19.57
CA ALA A 61 20.33 22.68 -20.92
C ALA A 61 19.07 21.79 -20.91
N TYR A 62 17.92 22.37 -21.27
CA TYR A 62 16.68 21.59 -21.44
C TYR A 62 16.85 20.56 -22.55
N LYS A 63 16.79 19.27 -22.21
CA LYS A 63 16.83 18.17 -23.21
C LYS A 63 15.42 17.72 -23.55
N VAL A 64 15.25 17.30 -24.81
CA VAL A 64 14.01 16.63 -25.25
C VAL A 64 14.07 15.19 -24.75
N THR A 65 13.07 14.77 -23.99
CA THR A 65 12.94 13.38 -23.54
C THR A 65 12.48 12.49 -24.68
N LYS A 66 13.09 11.31 -24.81
CA LYS A 66 12.63 10.28 -25.75
C LYS A 66 11.61 9.36 -25.09
N GLN A 67 10.83 8.65 -25.90
CA GLN A 67 9.90 7.62 -25.42
C GLN A 67 10.64 6.57 -24.59
N GLY A 68 10.24 6.41 -23.34
CA GLY A 68 10.83 5.49 -22.35
C GLY A 68 11.57 6.19 -21.22
N ASP A 69 11.95 7.46 -21.39
CA ASP A 69 12.62 8.23 -20.33
C ASP A 69 11.71 8.33 -19.11
N TYR A 70 12.30 8.15 -17.93
CA TYR A 70 11.58 8.13 -16.66
C TYR A 70 10.41 7.12 -16.60
N GLY A 71 10.35 6.15 -17.52
CA GLY A 71 9.28 5.17 -17.62
C GLY A 71 8.04 5.65 -18.39
N LEU A 72 8.11 6.79 -19.09
CA LEU A 72 7.00 7.33 -19.85
C LEU A 72 6.90 6.70 -21.25
N GLY A 73 5.70 6.21 -21.60
CA GLY A 73 5.44 5.74 -22.97
C GLY A 73 6.04 4.37 -23.33
N ARG A 74 6.56 3.60 -22.37
CA ARG A 74 6.96 2.19 -22.56
C ARG A 74 6.38 1.31 -21.44
N PRO A 75 6.19 0.00 -21.65
CA PRO A 75 5.83 -0.91 -20.58
C PRO A 75 6.87 -0.88 -19.45
N LEU A 76 6.42 -0.94 -18.19
CA LEU A 76 7.33 -0.92 -17.02
C LEU A 76 8.32 -2.08 -17.01
N SER A 77 7.97 -3.22 -17.62
CA SER A 77 8.87 -4.37 -17.78
C SER A 77 10.16 -4.04 -18.53
N ALA A 78 10.17 -3.00 -19.36
CA ALA A 78 11.37 -2.52 -20.04
C ALA A 78 12.29 -1.69 -19.12
N ARG A 79 11.87 -1.39 -17.89
CA ARG A 79 12.59 -0.56 -16.91
C ARG A 79 12.59 -1.23 -15.53
N ALA A 80 13.19 -2.42 -15.49
CA ALA A 80 13.35 -3.20 -14.29
C ALA A 80 14.47 -2.66 -13.40
N VAL A 81 14.18 -2.48 -12.11
CA VAL A 81 15.16 -2.24 -11.05
C VAL A 81 15.11 -3.38 -10.05
N SER A 82 16.29 -3.81 -9.59
CA SER A 82 16.45 -4.83 -8.56
C SER A 82 16.56 -4.24 -7.14
N ASP A 83 16.71 -2.93 -7.05
CA ASP A 83 16.82 -2.20 -5.80
C ASP A 83 15.99 -0.92 -5.90
N ALA A 84 15.00 -0.79 -5.01
CA ALA A 84 14.14 0.37 -4.94
C ALA A 84 14.88 1.64 -4.48
N ASP A 85 16.10 1.54 -3.96
CA ASP A 85 16.88 2.71 -3.54
C ASP A 85 17.63 3.38 -4.72
N LEU A 86 17.85 2.66 -5.83
CA LEU A 86 18.57 3.20 -7.01
C LEU A 86 17.89 4.44 -7.61
N PRO A 87 16.56 4.46 -7.85
CA PRO A 87 15.89 5.66 -8.35
C PRO A 87 16.04 6.90 -7.46
N ILE A 88 16.20 6.72 -6.15
CA ILE A 88 16.41 7.81 -5.20
C ILE A 88 17.81 8.39 -5.36
N LYS A 89 18.83 7.52 -5.42
CA LYS A 89 20.24 7.91 -5.61
C LYS A 89 20.49 8.59 -6.95
N ASN A 90 19.74 8.18 -7.98
CA ASN A 90 19.81 8.81 -9.28
C ASN A 90 19.13 10.19 -9.31
N ASN A 91 18.59 10.71 -8.20
CA ASN A 91 17.90 11.99 -8.12
C ASN A 91 17.00 12.30 -9.34
N ALA A 92 16.21 11.29 -9.76
CA ALA A 92 15.58 11.30 -11.07
C ALA A 92 14.36 12.24 -11.17
N GLY A 93 14.11 13.10 -10.17
CA GLY A 93 12.86 13.83 -10.06
C GLY A 93 11.70 12.86 -9.89
N ALA A 94 10.88 12.68 -10.93
CA ALA A 94 9.80 11.69 -10.96
C ALA A 94 10.15 10.53 -11.91
N ALA A 95 9.97 9.29 -11.47
CA ALA A 95 10.34 8.11 -12.26
C ALA A 95 9.46 6.88 -11.96
N PHE A 96 9.07 6.17 -13.03
CA PHE A 96 8.28 4.93 -12.96
C PHE A 96 9.13 3.71 -13.33
N HIS A 97 9.17 2.70 -12.47
CA HIS A 97 9.96 1.49 -12.68
C HIS A 97 9.15 0.23 -12.40
N TYR A 98 9.58 -0.89 -12.96
CA TYR A 98 9.23 -2.22 -12.47
C TYR A 98 10.22 -2.63 -11.38
N LEU A 99 9.74 -2.98 -10.19
CA LEU A 99 10.59 -3.46 -9.10
C LEU A 99 10.50 -4.98 -9.02
N GLY A 100 11.59 -5.67 -9.40
CA GLY A 100 11.64 -7.14 -9.46
C GLY A 100 12.33 -7.82 -8.27
N ALA A 101 12.91 -7.04 -7.34
CA ALA A 101 13.55 -7.54 -6.12
C ALA A 101 13.51 -6.49 -5.00
N ARG A 102 13.72 -6.89 -3.74
CA ARG A 102 13.72 -6.00 -2.55
C ARG A 102 12.45 -5.13 -2.41
N TYR A 103 11.32 -5.70 -2.79
CA TYR A 103 9.98 -5.12 -2.67
C TYR A 103 9.41 -5.34 -1.26
N PRO A 104 8.41 -4.54 -0.86
CA PRO A 104 7.57 -4.87 0.27
C PRO A 104 6.59 -5.98 -0.11
N GLY A 105 6.59 -7.09 0.63
CA GLY A 105 5.71 -8.25 0.34
C GLY A 105 6.41 -9.37 -0.44
N THR A 106 5.75 -9.95 -1.45
CA THR A 106 6.07 -11.32 -1.92
C THR A 106 6.51 -11.50 -3.37
N SER A 107 6.55 -10.49 -4.27
CA SER A 107 7.00 -10.76 -5.66
C SER A 107 7.54 -9.59 -6.51
N ASP A 108 6.70 -8.69 -6.99
CA ASP A 108 7.07 -7.62 -7.92
C ASP A 108 5.91 -6.63 -8.09
N GLY A 109 6.19 -5.49 -8.71
CA GLY A 109 5.16 -4.49 -8.94
C GLY A 109 5.66 -3.17 -9.52
N ALA A 110 4.75 -2.21 -9.58
CA ALA A 110 5.03 -0.87 -10.09
C ALA A 110 5.60 0.01 -8.98
N LEU A 111 6.74 0.64 -9.25
CA LEU A 111 7.42 1.58 -8.36
C LEU A 111 7.34 2.99 -8.95
N LEU A 112 6.70 3.91 -8.24
CA LEU A 112 6.82 5.34 -8.47
C LEU A 112 7.83 5.92 -7.48
N THR A 113 8.79 6.70 -7.98
CA THR A 113 9.72 7.49 -7.17
C THR A 113 9.54 8.96 -7.47
N MET A 114 9.48 9.78 -6.44
CA MET A 114 9.47 11.23 -6.50
C MET A 114 10.56 11.76 -5.56
N GLY A 115 11.69 12.17 -6.12
CA GLY A 115 12.82 12.76 -5.41
C GLY A 115 12.86 14.28 -5.61
N PHE A 116 13.11 14.99 -4.52
CA PHE A 116 13.58 16.38 -4.56
C PHE A 116 15.11 16.43 -4.65
N ASN A 117 15.78 15.55 -3.89
CA ASN A 117 17.20 15.24 -3.97
C ASN A 117 17.45 13.83 -3.39
N GLU A 118 18.70 13.41 -3.28
CA GLU A 118 19.08 12.10 -2.72
C GLU A 118 18.67 11.91 -1.24
N GLN A 119 18.43 13.00 -0.51
CA GLN A 119 18.03 13.00 0.91
C GLN A 119 16.52 13.06 1.09
N TYR A 120 15.78 13.58 0.12
CA TYR A 120 14.34 13.77 0.18
C TYR A 120 13.68 13.09 -1.01
N ALA A 121 13.11 11.91 -0.75
CA ALA A 121 12.36 11.18 -1.74
C ALA A 121 11.14 10.50 -1.12
N PHE A 122 10.11 10.35 -1.93
CA PHE A 122 8.91 9.58 -1.63
C PHE A 122 8.75 8.48 -2.67
N GLN A 123 8.33 7.31 -2.21
CA GLN A 123 8.09 6.17 -3.08
C GLN A 123 6.74 5.53 -2.80
N MET A 124 6.10 5.09 -3.88
CA MET A 124 4.90 4.27 -3.86
C MET A 124 5.19 2.98 -4.61
N PHE A 125 4.78 1.85 -4.05
CA PHE A 125 4.88 0.56 -4.69
C PHE A 125 3.52 -0.12 -4.72
N GLY A 126 3.04 -0.48 -5.92
CA GLY A 126 1.79 -1.21 -6.12
C GLY A 126 2.07 -2.66 -6.53
N ASN A 127 1.57 -3.62 -5.74
CA ASN A 127 1.66 -5.04 -6.05
C ASN A 127 0.52 -5.43 -7.01
N TRP A 128 0.90 -5.98 -8.17
CA TRP A 128 -0.06 -6.30 -9.24
C TRP A 128 -0.95 -7.51 -8.95
N ARG A 129 -0.56 -8.40 -8.02
CA ARG A 129 -1.30 -9.64 -7.75
C ARG A 129 -2.44 -9.44 -6.78
N ASN A 130 -2.25 -8.59 -5.78
CA ASN A 130 -3.20 -8.42 -4.68
C ASN A 130 -3.70 -6.98 -4.52
N GLY A 131 -3.23 -6.05 -5.36
CA GLY A 131 -3.66 -4.65 -5.30
C GLY A 131 -3.09 -3.87 -4.10
N ASP A 132 -2.23 -4.48 -3.28
CA ASP A 132 -1.65 -3.80 -2.12
C ASP A 132 -0.80 -2.61 -2.56
N LEU A 133 -0.99 -1.48 -1.86
CA LEU A 133 -0.19 -0.28 -2.04
C LEU A 133 0.73 -0.07 -0.83
N TYR A 134 1.98 0.25 -1.09
CA TYR A 134 2.99 0.52 -0.08
C TYR A 134 3.60 1.90 -0.29
N THR A 135 3.94 2.58 0.80
CA THR A 135 4.62 3.87 0.76
C THR A 135 5.86 3.87 1.65
N ARG A 136 6.87 4.63 1.23
CA ARG A 136 8.01 4.99 2.08
C ARG A 136 8.57 6.33 1.67
N ASN A 137 9.47 6.86 2.48
CA ASN A 137 10.16 8.11 2.21
C ASN A 137 11.56 8.09 2.82
N THR A 138 12.43 8.93 2.29
CA THR A 138 13.73 9.30 2.86
C THR A 138 13.66 10.76 3.28
N ALA A 139 14.28 11.10 4.40
CA ALA A 139 14.42 12.48 4.87
C ALA A 139 15.88 12.76 5.27
N VAL A 140 16.21 14.03 5.49
CA VAL A 140 17.56 14.46 5.91
C VAL A 140 18.03 13.72 7.17
N GLY A 141 19.31 13.32 7.17
CA GLY A 141 19.92 12.57 8.27
C GLY A 141 19.63 11.06 8.26
N GLU A 142 18.85 10.56 7.30
CA GLU A 142 18.63 9.13 7.13
C GLU A 142 19.59 8.56 6.06
N GLU A 143 20.44 7.63 6.46
CA GLU A 143 21.34 6.92 5.53
C GLU A 143 20.59 5.98 4.57
N ARG A 144 19.33 5.65 4.89
CA ARG A 144 18.48 4.74 4.11
C ARG A 144 17.01 5.17 4.18
N PRO A 145 16.21 4.88 3.13
CA PRO A 145 14.77 5.11 3.18
C PRO A 145 14.10 4.39 4.35
N LYS A 146 13.05 5.00 4.91
CA LYS A 146 12.22 4.37 5.95
C LYS A 146 11.66 3.03 5.49
N LYS A 147 11.31 2.18 6.47
CA LYS A 147 10.59 0.93 6.22
C LYS A 147 9.30 1.21 5.43
N TRP A 148 8.96 0.30 4.52
CA TRP A 148 7.71 0.32 3.79
C TRP A 148 6.51 0.25 4.74
N ARG A 149 5.50 1.08 4.45
CA ARG A 149 4.20 1.09 5.13
C ARG A 149 3.15 0.58 4.17
N LYS A 150 2.42 -0.45 4.56
CA LYS A 150 1.30 -1.00 3.79
C LYS A 150 0.06 -0.12 4.01
N ASN A 151 -0.60 0.27 2.94
CA ASN A 151 -1.90 0.93 2.98
C ASN A 151 -2.99 -0.13 3.07
N TYR A 152 -3.92 0.08 3.98
CA TYR A 152 -5.04 -0.83 4.20
C TYR A 152 -6.24 -0.45 3.36
N HIS A 153 -6.90 -1.46 2.81
CA HIS A 153 -8.14 -1.41 2.05
C HIS A 153 -9.04 -2.58 2.46
N GLU A 154 -10.25 -2.61 1.92
CA GLU A 154 -11.29 -3.59 2.28
C GLU A 154 -10.83 -5.05 2.15
N ASP A 155 -9.98 -5.38 1.18
CA ASP A 155 -9.53 -6.77 0.97
C ASP A 155 -8.41 -7.22 1.92
N ASN A 156 -7.67 -6.29 2.53
CA ASN A 156 -6.49 -6.62 3.34
C ASN A 156 -6.60 -6.17 4.80
N VAL A 157 -7.65 -5.45 5.17
CA VAL A 157 -7.91 -5.00 6.54
C VAL A 157 -8.35 -6.17 7.44
N ILE A 158 -9.18 -7.07 6.90
CA ILE A 158 -9.62 -8.31 7.56
C ILE A 158 -8.81 -9.48 7.00
N GLY A 159 -8.14 -10.22 7.86
CA GLY A 159 -7.34 -11.38 7.49
C GLY A 159 -6.39 -11.79 8.62
N ALA A 160 -5.67 -12.89 8.42
CA ALA A 160 -4.69 -13.35 9.41
C ALA A 160 -3.70 -12.23 9.75
N ILE A 161 -3.56 -11.90 11.04
CA ILE A 161 -2.68 -10.80 11.47
C ILE A 161 -1.23 -11.12 11.12
N GLU A 162 -0.84 -12.40 11.15
CA GLU A 162 0.48 -12.89 10.71
C GLU A 162 0.77 -12.60 9.22
N SER A 163 -0.28 -12.57 8.39
CA SER A 163 -0.19 -12.21 6.97
C SER A 163 -0.32 -10.70 6.72
N GLY A 164 -0.36 -9.89 7.79
CA GLY A 164 -0.41 -8.44 7.72
C GLY A 164 -1.80 -7.83 7.81
N GLY A 165 -2.84 -8.57 8.19
CA GLY A 165 -4.16 -8.01 8.51
C GLY A 165 -4.16 -7.07 9.72
N ILE A 166 -5.16 -6.19 9.84
CA ILE A 166 -5.39 -5.41 11.07
C ILE A 166 -6.29 -6.18 12.04
N ILE A 167 -7.31 -6.83 11.50
CA ILE A 167 -8.34 -7.55 12.25
C ILE A 167 -8.38 -8.99 11.76
N GLU A 168 -8.33 -9.95 12.68
CA GLU A 168 -8.54 -11.37 12.39
C GLU A 168 -9.73 -11.85 13.21
N SER A 169 -10.68 -12.53 12.57
CA SER A 169 -11.79 -13.16 13.27
C SER A 169 -11.89 -14.64 12.91
N GLY A 170 -12.46 -15.42 13.83
CA GLY A 170 -12.70 -16.84 13.63
C GLY A 170 -13.76 -17.37 14.58
N VAL A 171 -14.27 -18.56 14.29
CA VAL A 171 -15.30 -19.25 15.08
C VAL A 171 -14.91 -20.72 15.22
N ASN A 172 -15.13 -21.29 16.40
CA ASN A 172 -15.03 -22.72 16.67
C ASN A 172 -16.17 -23.18 17.60
N SER A 173 -16.10 -24.42 18.10
CA SER A 173 -17.12 -24.98 19.00
C SER A 173 -17.25 -24.24 20.35
N TYR A 174 -16.30 -23.37 20.70
CA TYR A 174 -16.29 -22.61 21.95
C TYR A 174 -16.73 -21.13 21.76
N GLY A 175 -17.11 -20.75 20.53
CA GLY A 175 -17.61 -19.41 20.21
C GLY A 175 -16.80 -18.71 19.12
N GLY A 176 -16.90 -17.39 19.09
CA GLY A 176 -16.18 -16.52 18.17
C GLY A 176 -15.04 -15.76 18.85
N TYR A 177 -14.05 -15.34 18.05
CA TYR A 177 -13.00 -14.44 18.48
C TYR A 177 -12.74 -13.35 17.45
N THR A 178 -12.23 -12.21 17.93
CA THR A 178 -11.70 -11.11 17.12
C THR A 178 -10.39 -10.63 17.72
N LYS A 179 -9.30 -10.76 16.97
CA LYS A 179 -7.99 -10.20 17.28
C LYS A 179 -7.82 -8.86 16.58
N PHE A 180 -7.17 -7.94 17.26
CA PHE A 180 -6.72 -6.67 16.70
C PHE A 180 -5.19 -6.62 16.69
N ARG A 181 -4.62 -5.97 15.67
CA ARG A 181 -3.16 -5.89 15.49
C ARG A 181 -2.41 -5.24 16.66
N ASP A 182 -3.08 -4.42 17.47
CA ASP A 182 -2.56 -3.81 18.69
C ASP A 182 -2.36 -4.81 19.86
N GLY A 183 -2.82 -6.06 19.70
CA GLY A 183 -2.76 -7.11 20.70
C GLY A 183 -4.07 -7.37 21.43
N THR A 184 -5.11 -6.56 21.21
CA THR A 184 -6.44 -6.75 21.84
C THR A 184 -7.13 -7.99 21.28
N LEU A 185 -7.75 -8.79 22.16
CA LEU A 185 -8.52 -9.99 21.84
C LEU A 185 -9.91 -9.89 22.46
N LEU A 186 -10.93 -10.10 21.64
CA LEU A 186 -12.31 -10.35 22.06
C LEU A 186 -12.63 -11.83 21.84
N CYS A 187 -13.26 -12.48 22.81
CA CYS A 187 -13.86 -13.79 22.67
C CYS A 187 -15.31 -13.74 23.14
N TYR A 188 -16.23 -14.40 22.45
CA TYR A 188 -17.65 -14.40 22.84
C TYR A 188 -18.29 -15.74 22.50
N GLY A 189 -19.31 -16.13 23.25
CA GLY A 189 -19.99 -17.40 23.01
C GLY A 189 -20.95 -17.78 24.12
N GLU A 190 -21.43 -19.02 24.03
CA GLU A 190 -22.22 -19.67 25.08
C GLU A 190 -21.27 -20.47 25.99
N ALA A 191 -21.38 -20.27 27.30
CA ALA A 191 -20.67 -21.09 28.28
C ALA A 191 -21.47 -22.38 28.56
N GLN A 192 -20.80 -23.41 29.09
CA GLN A 192 -21.49 -24.67 29.42
C GLN A 192 -22.69 -24.39 30.33
N PRO A 193 -23.86 -25.01 30.07
CA PRO A 193 -25.05 -24.77 30.88
C PRO A 193 -24.91 -25.41 32.26
N VAL A 194 -25.75 -24.96 33.20
CA VAL A 194 -26.01 -25.69 34.44
C VAL A 194 -27.37 -26.34 34.33
N ASN A 195 -27.41 -27.67 34.47
CA ASN A 195 -28.65 -28.43 34.48
C ASN A 195 -29.04 -28.75 35.92
N ALA A 196 -30.31 -28.51 36.27
CA ALA A 196 -30.90 -28.76 37.57
C ALA A 196 -30.14 -28.09 38.73
N ALA A 197 -29.90 -26.78 38.64
CA ALA A 197 -29.40 -25.99 39.75
C ALA A 197 -30.36 -26.12 40.95
N PRO A 198 -29.92 -26.62 42.12
CA PRO A 198 -30.82 -26.79 43.26
C PRO A 198 -31.41 -25.47 43.75
N ALA A 199 -32.57 -25.55 44.41
CA ALA A 199 -33.18 -24.39 45.05
C ALA A 199 -32.23 -23.79 46.11
N ASN A 200 -32.13 -22.47 46.14
CA ASN A 200 -31.33 -21.71 47.09
C ASN A 200 -29.85 -22.16 47.15
N ALA A 201 -29.30 -22.61 46.02
CA ALA A 201 -27.93 -23.08 45.91
C ALA A 201 -27.07 -22.16 45.05
N THR A 202 -25.78 -22.13 45.36
CA THR A 202 -24.75 -21.62 44.47
C THR A 202 -24.21 -22.79 43.67
N VAL A 203 -24.23 -22.66 42.36
CA VAL A 203 -23.75 -23.70 41.45
C VAL A 203 -22.78 -23.08 40.45
N SER A 204 -21.90 -23.92 39.93
CA SER A 204 -20.96 -23.53 38.88
C SER A 204 -21.23 -24.32 37.62
N ASN A 205 -20.92 -23.73 36.49
CA ASN A 205 -20.90 -24.48 35.24
C ASN A 205 -19.63 -25.33 35.12
N GLN A 206 -19.62 -26.25 34.16
CA GLN A 206 -18.38 -26.91 33.76
C GLN A 206 -17.40 -25.87 33.16
N PRO A 207 -16.08 -26.04 33.30
CA PRO A 207 -15.10 -25.12 32.72
C PRO A 207 -15.36 -24.89 31.22
N THR A 208 -15.50 -23.62 30.84
CA THR A 208 -15.71 -23.18 29.46
C THR A 208 -14.37 -22.72 28.89
N MET A 209 -14.00 -23.21 27.70
CA MET A 209 -12.84 -22.74 26.95
C MET A 209 -13.17 -21.45 26.19
N PHE A 210 -12.18 -20.58 25.99
CA PHE A 210 -12.31 -19.47 25.03
C PHE A 210 -12.07 -19.95 23.59
N ALA A 211 -12.69 -19.28 22.62
CA ALA A 211 -12.46 -19.55 21.20
C ALA A 211 -11.00 -19.31 20.77
N HIS A 212 -10.26 -18.44 21.48
CA HIS A 212 -8.83 -18.27 21.33
C HIS A 212 -8.17 -18.05 22.70
N PRO A 213 -6.97 -18.61 22.97
CA PRO A 213 -6.27 -18.37 24.23
C PRO A 213 -5.80 -16.92 24.39
N PHE A 214 -5.78 -16.43 25.63
CA PHE A 214 -5.18 -15.15 26.03
C PHE A 214 -3.71 -15.36 26.43
N SER A 215 -2.82 -14.42 26.09
CA SER A 215 -1.37 -14.66 26.11
C SER A 215 -0.73 -14.61 27.50
N THR A 216 -1.19 -13.77 28.43
CA THR A 216 -0.54 -13.63 29.76
C THR A 216 -1.40 -12.95 30.83
N SER A 217 -2.38 -12.12 30.44
CA SER A 217 -3.31 -11.45 31.35
C SER A 217 -4.60 -12.24 31.50
N THR A 218 -5.09 -12.41 32.72
CA THR A 218 -6.48 -12.82 32.98
C THR A 218 -7.42 -11.88 32.23
N PRO A 219 -8.24 -12.37 31.29
CA PRO A 219 -9.14 -11.51 30.54
C PRO A 219 -10.26 -11.00 31.45
N THR A 220 -10.86 -9.87 31.10
CA THR A 220 -12.11 -9.41 31.70
C THR A 220 -13.27 -10.13 31.04
N VAL A 221 -14.00 -10.97 31.80
CA VAL A 221 -15.20 -11.66 31.34
C VAL A 221 -16.44 -10.93 31.83
N ILE A 222 -17.38 -10.67 30.92
CA ILE A 222 -18.68 -10.07 31.15
C ILE A 222 -19.74 -11.15 30.83
N PRO A 223 -20.21 -11.89 31.83
CA PRO A 223 -21.15 -12.96 31.63
C PRO A 223 -22.60 -12.51 31.86
N THR A 224 -23.54 -13.21 31.23
CA THR A 224 -24.97 -13.15 31.56
C THR A 224 -25.48 -14.56 31.83
N ALA A 225 -26.41 -14.70 32.76
CA ALA A 225 -27.07 -15.96 33.06
C ALA A 225 -28.57 -15.80 32.81
N THR A 226 -29.13 -16.69 32.00
CA THR A 226 -30.57 -16.73 31.72
C THR A 226 -31.15 -18.02 32.29
N PRO A 227 -32.02 -17.93 33.32
CA PRO A 227 -32.75 -19.09 33.81
C PRO A 227 -33.79 -19.54 32.77
N LEU A 228 -34.08 -20.85 32.74
CA LEU A 228 -35.03 -21.43 31.78
C LEU A 228 -36.42 -21.74 32.37
N SER A 229 -36.63 -21.54 33.67
CA SER A 229 -37.91 -21.86 34.33
C SER A 229 -38.57 -20.62 34.95
N ASN A 230 -37.86 -19.85 35.77
CA ASN A 230 -38.36 -18.59 36.32
C ASN A 230 -37.22 -17.57 36.52
N HIS A 231 -37.56 -16.29 36.71
CA HIS A 231 -36.57 -15.23 36.90
C HIS A 231 -36.09 -15.06 38.36
N ASP A 232 -36.34 -16.05 39.22
CA ASP A 232 -35.84 -16.02 40.60
C ASP A 232 -34.39 -16.54 40.65
N HIS A 233 -33.45 -15.62 40.43
CA HIS A 233 -32.01 -15.86 40.52
C HIS A 233 -31.27 -14.56 40.83
N TYR A 234 -30.03 -14.67 41.30
CA TYR A 234 -29.19 -13.52 41.68
C TYR A 234 -28.08 -13.22 40.65
N GLY A 235 -28.27 -13.69 39.41
CA GLY A 235 -27.29 -13.54 38.33
C GLY A 235 -25.98 -14.31 38.56
N VAL A 236 -24.96 -13.95 37.78
CA VAL A 236 -23.60 -14.48 37.96
C VAL A 236 -22.93 -13.72 39.11
N ILE A 237 -22.53 -14.46 40.13
CA ILE A 237 -21.98 -13.91 41.38
C ILE A 237 -20.45 -14.07 41.48
N GLY A 238 -19.84 -14.79 40.55
CA GLY A 238 -18.41 -15.02 40.57
C GLY A 238 -17.90 -15.62 39.26
N ILE A 239 -16.62 -15.37 38.99
CA ILE A 239 -15.89 -15.92 37.86
C ILE A 239 -14.59 -16.47 38.42
N ASN A 240 -14.28 -17.73 38.12
CA ASN A 240 -12.99 -18.32 38.43
C ASN A 240 -12.24 -18.57 37.11
N TYR A 241 -11.04 -18.02 37.01
CA TYR A 241 -10.12 -18.28 35.92
C TYR A 241 -9.26 -19.47 36.35
N GLY A 242 -9.21 -20.53 35.54
CA GLY A 242 -8.41 -21.71 35.88
C GLY A 242 -6.97 -21.32 36.24
N ALA A 243 -6.35 -22.02 37.18
CA ALA A 243 -5.03 -21.70 37.75
C ALA A 243 -3.84 -21.83 36.77
N GLU A 244 -4.09 -21.96 35.46
CA GLU A 244 -3.07 -22.15 34.44
C GLU A 244 -2.57 -20.80 33.91
N THR A 245 -1.25 -20.70 33.74
CA THR A 245 -0.57 -19.55 33.16
C THR A 245 -1.03 -19.37 31.71
N GLY A 246 -1.83 -18.33 31.45
CA GLY A 246 -2.59 -18.16 30.22
C GLY A 246 -4.02 -18.69 30.38
N SER A 247 -4.98 -17.82 30.70
CA SER A 247 -6.37 -18.22 30.94
C SER A 247 -7.02 -18.70 29.64
N SER A 248 -6.93 -20.00 29.35
CA SER A 248 -7.61 -20.67 28.24
C SER A 248 -9.07 -21.00 28.55
N ARG A 249 -9.45 -20.96 29.83
CA ARG A 249 -10.76 -21.34 30.35
C ARG A 249 -11.20 -20.55 31.57
N PHE A 250 -12.51 -20.55 31.81
CA PHE A 250 -13.15 -19.93 32.97
C PHE A 250 -14.37 -20.73 33.43
N THR A 251 -14.78 -20.50 34.68
CA THR A 251 -15.99 -21.06 35.27
C THR A 251 -16.84 -19.92 35.84
N LEU A 252 -18.14 -19.96 35.59
CA LEU A 252 -19.13 -19.01 36.10
C LEU A 252 -19.85 -19.62 37.29
N PHE A 253 -20.09 -18.80 38.32
CA PHE A 253 -20.87 -19.16 39.49
C PHE A 253 -22.18 -18.38 39.46
N VAL A 254 -23.30 -19.10 39.52
CA VAL A 254 -24.65 -18.52 39.58
C VAL A 254 -25.29 -18.88 40.90
N ARG A 255 -26.04 -17.95 41.46
CA ARG A 255 -26.85 -18.18 42.65
C ARG A 255 -28.32 -18.32 42.24
N ASN A 256 -28.87 -19.51 42.45
CA ASN A 256 -30.25 -19.82 42.13
C ASN A 256 -31.22 -19.39 43.25
N GLY A 257 -32.45 -19.07 42.88
CA GLY A 257 -33.56 -18.80 43.79
C GLY A 257 -34.27 -20.07 44.27
N ALA A 258 -35.54 -19.95 44.67
CA ALA A 258 -36.25 -20.97 45.45
C ALA A 258 -36.70 -22.21 44.65
N THR A 259 -36.56 -22.22 43.32
CA THR A 259 -36.99 -23.34 42.46
C THR A 259 -35.81 -23.95 41.73
N VAL A 260 -35.79 -25.29 41.60
CA VAL A 260 -34.79 -25.99 40.78
C VAL A 260 -34.95 -25.59 39.32
N GLN A 261 -33.87 -25.18 38.64
CA GLN A 261 -33.93 -24.77 37.23
C GLN A 261 -32.61 -24.91 36.49
N ASN A 262 -32.68 -24.79 35.15
CA ASN A 262 -31.51 -24.78 34.27
C ASN A 262 -31.07 -23.34 33.98
N PHE A 263 -29.77 -23.15 33.78
CA PHE A 263 -29.19 -21.88 33.35
C PHE A 263 -28.42 -22.03 32.04
N ARG A 264 -28.66 -21.10 31.11
CA ARG A 264 -27.77 -20.84 29.97
C ARG A 264 -26.93 -19.60 30.25
N PHE A 265 -25.72 -19.58 29.72
CA PHE A 265 -24.78 -18.50 29.95
C PHE A 265 -24.24 -17.96 28.64
N TRP A 266 -24.23 -16.64 28.49
CA TRP A 266 -23.49 -15.97 27.41
C TRP A 266 -22.34 -15.19 28.01
N PHE A 267 -21.27 -15.01 27.24
CA PHE A 267 -20.13 -14.22 27.69
C PHE A 267 -19.53 -13.38 26.57
N LEU A 268 -18.95 -12.26 26.97
CA LEU A 268 -17.94 -11.51 26.23
C LEU A 268 -16.68 -11.41 27.09
N ALA A 269 -15.54 -11.81 26.56
CA ALA A 269 -14.24 -11.76 27.21
C ALA A 269 -13.31 -10.82 26.44
N ILE A 270 -12.61 -9.94 27.16
CA ILE A 270 -11.72 -8.93 26.61
C ILE A 270 -10.34 -9.07 27.25
N GLY A 271 -9.28 -9.13 26.45
CA GLY A 271 -7.91 -9.28 26.94
C GLY A 271 -6.89 -9.11 25.83
N ARG A 272 -5.73 -9.78 25.98
CA ARG A 272 -4.60 -9.67 25.05
C ARG A 272 -4.19 -11.02 24.46
N TRP A 273 -4.00 -11.10 23.14
CA TRP A 273 -3.46 -12.29 22.46
C TRP A 273 -1.94 -12.24 22.24
N LYS A 274 -1.32 -11.08 22.51
CA LYS A 274 0.14 -10.89 22.60
C LYS A 274 0.48 -9.83 23.64
N ALA A 275 1.69 -9.90 24.18
CA ALA A 275 2.25 -8.90 25.11
C ALA A 275 2.41 -7.53 24.43
#